data_AF-A0Z824-F1
#
_entry.id   AF-A0Z824-F1
#
_cell.length_a   1.000
_cell.length_b   1.000
_cell.length_c   1.000
_cell.angle_alpha   90.00
_cell.angle_beta   90.00
_cell.angle_gamma   90.00
#
_symmetry.space_group_name_H-M   'P 1'
#
loop_
_entity.id
_entity.type
_entity.pdbx_description
1 polymer ?
#
loop_
_entity_poly.entity_id
_entity_poly.type
_entity_poly.pdbx_seq_one_letter_code
_entity_poly.pdbx_strand_id
1 'polypeptide(L)'
;MLGLLTSCASTEDQAAKALEDTGQVRPNSNYKDVAQYPGNVTCGKYLATDYQGFPIYKDFVVLDTVANLRPLSMDVKIYCSEDPAAALNTELGIDYEIQKSQIDRILNDFRDLAVPLEAYISDNPSYPWTEQGLQALVQPATTGNPPRDFPENGYISSIPTDPWNRNYHYICEPFAGIQIPYKLQTFGADGVQGGSQENADIKHDYLPYFDHINKI
;
A
#
# COMPACT_ATOMS: atom_id res chain seq x y z
N MET A 1 -44.03 21.03 -1.27
CA MET A 1 -43.15 19.86 -1.04
C MET A 1 -42.26 19.76 -2.27
N LEU A 2 -41.05 20.30 -2.21
CA LEU A 2 -40.11 20.34 -3.32
C LEU A 2 -39.38 18.99 -3.34
N GLY A 3 -39.67 18.14 -4.33
CA GLY A 3 -39.01 16.85 -4.48
C GLY A 3 -37.56 17.06 -4.90
N LEU A 4 -36.62 16.71 -4.03
CA LEU A 4 -35.21 16.58 -4.39
C LEU A 4 -35.08 15.40 -5.36
N LEU A 5 -34.83 15.71 -6.63
CA LEU A 5 -34.39 14.73 -7.62
C LEU A 5 -32.92 14.41 -7.32
N THR A 6 -32.67 13.40 -6.50
CA THR A 6 -31.35 12.75 -6.43
C THR A 6 -31.11 12.06 -7.76
N SER A 7 -30.40 12.74 -8.66
CA SER A 7 -29.80 12.13 -9.84
C SER A 7 -28.80 11.07 -9.37
N CYS A 8 -29.09 9.80 -9.64
CA CYS A 8 -28.07 8.76 -9.56
C CYS A 8 -27.12 9.00 -10.74
N ALA A 9 -26.00 9.68 -10.49
CA ALA A 9 -24.89 9.71 -11.43
C ALA A 9 -24.46 8.25 -11.70
N SER A 10 -24.27 7.90 -12.98
CA SER A 10 -23.86 6.55 -13.34
C SER A 10 -22.49 6.22 -12.74
N THR A 11 -22.17 4.93 -12.64
CA THR A 11 -20.84 4.45 -12.25
C THR A 11 -19.71 5.11 -13.05
N GLU A 12 -19.94 5.28 -14.35
CA GLU A 12 -19.02 5.96 -15.26
C GLU A 12 -18.89 7.44 -14.93
N ASP A 13 -19.99 8.15 -14.62
CA ASP A 13 -19.95 9.57 -14.24
C ASP A 13 -19.18 9.81 -12.94
N GLN A 14 -19.32 8.91 -11.95
CA GLN A 14 -18.62 9.02 -10.67
C GLN A 14 -17.13 8.80 -10.83
N ALA A 15 -16.73 7.78 -11.59
CA ALA A 15 -15.34 7.54 -11.91
C ALA A 15 -14.77 8.69 -12.75
N ALA A 16 -15.45 9.11 -13.82
CA ALA A 16 -15.03 10.23 -14.67
C ALA A 16 -14.74 11.48 -13.84
N LYS A 17 -15.61 11.83 -12.90
CA LYS A 17 -15.38 12.94 -11.97
C LYS A 17 -14.12 12.75 -11.13
N ALA A 18 -13.93 11.59 -10.51
CA ALA A 18 -12.73 11.31 -9.72
C ALA A 18 -11.43 11.40 -10.56
N LEU A 19 -11.48 10.95 -11.82
CA LEU A 19 -10.39 11.08 -12.77
C LEU A 19 -10.12 12.55 -13.16
N GLU A 20 -11.16 13.34 -13.43
CA GLU A 20 -11.06 14.75 -13.80
C GLU A 20 -10.54 15.63 -12.65
N ASP A 21 -10.99 15.34 -11.41
CA ASP A 21 -10.57 16.07 -10.20
C ASP A 21 -9.06 15.94 -9.92
N THR A 22 -8.37 14.97 -10.54
CA THR A 22 -6.89 14.87 -10.48
C THR A 22 -6.17 15.98 -11.25
N GLY A 23 -6.85 16.66 -12.18
CA GLY A 23 -6.27 17.60 -13.13
C GLY A 23 -5.38 16.96 -14.20
N GLN A 24 -5.18 15.64 -14.19
CA GLN A 24 -4.34 14.92 -15.16
C GLN A 24 -5.15 14.34 -16.33
N VAL A 25 -6.46 14.14 -16.15
CA VAL A 25 -7.37 13.65 -17.19
C VAL A 25 -8.20 14.82 -17.72
N ARG A 26 -8.34 14.88 -19.05
CA ARG A 26 -9.10 15.94 -19.70
C ARG A 26 -10.60 15.75 -19.41
N PRO A 27 -11.35 16.85 -19.20
CA PRO A 27 -12.80 16.77 -19.09
C PRO A 27 -13.43 16.13 -20.33
N ASN A 28 -14.44 15.28 -20.14
CA ASN A 28 -15.10 14.54 -21.21
C ASN A 28 -14.13 13.63 -22.01
N SER A 29 -13.14 13.06 -21.32
CA SER A 29 -12.27 12.04 -21.90
C SER A 29 -13.07 10.81 -22.36
N ASN A 30 -12.48 10.00 -23.24
CA ASN A 30 -13.09 8.72 -23.63
C ASN A 30 -12.67 7.63 -22.65
N TYR A 31 -13.64 6.84 -22.18
CA TYR A 31 -13.42 5.72 -21.27
C TYR A 31 -13.75 4.39 -21.96
N LYS A 32 -13.13 3.31 -21.48
CA LYS A 32 -13.36 1.93 -21.95
C LYS A 32 -13.34 0.97 -20.78
N ASP A 33 -14.06 -0.13 -20.93
CA ASP A 33 -14.06 -1.26 -19.99
C ASP A 33 -14.34 -0.82 -18.54
N VAL A 34 -15.21 0.18 -18.37
CA VAL A 34 -15.56 0.72 -17.05
C VAL A 34 -16.49 -0.24 -16.33
N ALA A 35 -16.07 -0.74 -15.19
CA ALA A 35 -16.82 -1.68 -14.38
C ALA A 35 -16.66 -1.39 -12.89
N GLN A 36 -17.70 -1.74 -12.13
CA GLN A 36 -17.75 -1.65 -10.67
C GLN A 36 -17.39 -2.99 -10.05
N TYR A 37 -16.64 -2.94 -8.95
CA TYR A 37 -16.15 -4.10 -8.21
C TYR A 37 -16.49 -3.94 -6.71
N PRO A 38 -16.44 -5.03 -5.92
CA PRO A 38 -16.69 -4.97 -4.48
C PRO A 38 -15.88 -3.88 -3.76
N GLY A 39 -16.43 -3.32 -2.69
CA GLY A 39 -15.75 -2.30 -1.88
C GLY A 39 -15.63 -0.93 -2.54
N ASN A 40 -16.66 -0.54 -3.33
CA ASN A 40 -16.75 0.77 -3.98
C ASN A 40 -15.54 1.08 -4.88
N VAL A 41 -15.12 0.07 -5.63
CA VAL A 41 -14.07 0.19 -6.63
C VAL A 41 -14.69 0.35 -8.01
N THR A 42 -14.17 1.30 -8.78
CA THR A 42 -14.44 1.37 -10.22
C THR A 42 -13.14 1.30 -10.98
N CYS A 43 -13.02 0.34 -11.89
CA CYS A 43 -11.86 0.22 -12.76
C CYS A 43 -12.26 0.44 -14.21
N GLY A 44 -11.27 0.75 -15.03
CA GLY A 44 -11.44 0.84 -16.47
C GLY A 44 -10.21 1.44 -17.12
N LYS A 45 -10.39 1.97 -18.31
CA LYS A 45 -9.35 2.62 -19.08
C LYS A 45 -9.77 4.03 -19.49
N TYR A 46 -8.86 4.97 -19.45
CA TYR A 46 -9.07 6.33 -19.96
C TYR A 46 -8.15 6.60 -21.15
N LEU A 47 -8.64 7.39 -22.10
CA LEU A 47 -7.87 7.86 -23.24
C LEU A 47 -6.83 8.88 -22.77
N ALA A 48 -5.57 8.58 -23.05
CA ALA A 48 -4.42 9.42 -22.83
C ALA A 48 -3.61 9.55 -24.12
N THR A 49 -2.52 10.29 -24.03
CA THR A 49 -1.54 10.45 -25.11
C THR A 49 -0.19 9.91 -24.64
N ASP A 50 0.50 9.17 -25.51
CA ASP A 50 1.85 8.72 -25.23
C ASP A 50 2.88 9.84 -25.44
N TYR A 51 4.17 9.51 -25.29
CA TYR A 51 5.26 10.47 -25.45
C TYR A 51 5.44 10.97 -26.90
N GLN A 52 4.84 10.28 -27.88
CA GLN A 52 4.91 10.63 -29.30
C GLN A 52 3.65 11.37 -29.79
N GLY A 53 2.63 11.53 -28.95
CA GLY A 53 1.38 12.16 -29.35
C GLY A 53 0.29 11.19 -29.79
N PHE A 54 0.51 9.87 -29.73
CA PHE A 54 -0.47 8.89 -30.16
C PHE A 54 -1.50 8.57 -29.06
N PRO A 55 -2.77 8.34 -29.43
CA PRO A 55 -3.81 7.95 -28.48
C PRO A 55 -3.51 6.57 -27.89
N ILE A 56 -3.48 6.48 -26.56
CA ILE A 56 -3.33 5.22 -25.82
C ILE A 56 -4.37 5.13 -24.71
N TYR A 57 -4.82 3.92 -24.39
CA TYR A 57 -5.69 3.67 -23.25
C TYR A 57 -4.84 3.24 -22.06
N LYS A 58 -4.99 3.92 -20.92
CA LYS A 58 -4.30 3.61 -19.66
C LYS A 58 -5.30 3.14 -18.62
N ASP A 59 -4.91 2.14 -17.84
CA ASP A 59 -5.73 1.64 -16.73
C ASP A 59 -5.88 2.71 -15.65
N PHE A 60 -7.04 2.71 -15.00
CA PHE A 60 -7.29 3.44 -13.76
C PHE A 60 -7.99 2.53 -12.75
N VAL A 61 -7.79 2.84 -11.48
CA VAL A 61 -8.54 2.28 -10.35
C VAL A 61 -9.05 3.45 -9.53
N VAL A 62 -10.36 3.58 -9.35
CA VAL A 62 -10.96 4.51 -8.40
C VAL A 62 -11.37 3.71 -7.17
N LEU A 63 -10.77 4.02 -6.03
CA LEU A 63 -11.15 3.49 -4.72
C LEU A 63 -11.94 4.59 -4.00
N ASP A 64 -13.21 4.34 -3.74
CA ASP A 64 -14.17 5.33 -3.24
C ASP A 64 -14.26 6.58 -4.15
N THR A 65 -13.46 7.60 -3.85
CA THR A 65 -13.39 8.86 -4.61
C THR A 65 -11.97 9.20 -5.07
N VAL A 66 -11.00 8.35 -4.74
CA VAL A 66 -9.58 8.58 -5.02
C VAL A 66 -9.20 7.81 -6.28
N ALA A 67 -8.85 8.54 -7.33
CA ALA A 67 -8.40 7.97 -8.60
C ALA A 67 -6.90 7.67 -8.59
N ASN A 68 -6.54 6.41 -8.81
CA ASN A 68 -5.20 5.97 -9.18
C ASN A 68 -5.10 5.83 -10.70
N LEU A 69 -4.38 6.76 -11.34
CA LEU A 69 -4.19 6.81 -12.80
C LEU A 69 -3.01 6.01 -13.31
N ARG A 70 -2.25 5.39 -12.40
CA ARG A 70 -1.08 4.57 -12.67
C ARG A 70 -1.08 3.35 -11.74
N PRO A 71 -2.16 2.54 -11.76
CA PRO A 71 -2.25 1.38 -10.90
C PRO A 71 -1.13 0.39 -11.21
N LEU A 72 -0.63 -0.25 -10.16
CA LEU A 72 0.27 -1.39 -10.29
C LEU A 72 -0.50 -2.57 -10.88
N SER A 73 0.23 -3.54 -11.43
CA SER A 73 -0.38 -4.79 -11.92
C SER A 73 -1.19 -5.48 -10.82
N MET A 74 -0.69 -5.46 -9.59
CA MET A 74 -1.37 -6.03 -8.42
C MET A 74 -2.63 -5.25 -8.03
N ASP A 75 -2.64 -3.92 -8.14
CA ASP A 75 -3.84 -3.09 -7.93
C ASP A 75 -4.96 -3.53 -8.86
N VAL A 76 -4.67 -3.69 -10.16
CA VAL A 76 -5.67 -4.08 -11.15
C VAL A 76 -6.18 -5.49 -10.87
N LYS A 77 -5.30 -6.44 -10.53
CA LYS A 77 -5.70 -7.83 -10.30
C LYS A 77 -6.57 -8.00 -9.06
N ILE A 78 -6.31 -7.23 -8.00
CA ILE A 78 -7.03 -7.38 -6.72
C ILE A 78 -8.28 -6.50 -6.70
N TYR A 79 -8.13 -5.20 -6.95
CA TYR A 79 -9.25 -4.27 -6.84
C TYR A 79 -10.27 -4.44 -7.98
N CYS A 80 -9.83 -4.84 -9.17
CA CYS A 80 -10.72 -5.05 -10.33
C CYS A 80 -11.13 -6.53 -10.47
N SER A 81 -11.36 -7.21 -9.34
CA SER A 81 -11.84 -8.60 -9.29
C SER A 81 -13.24 -8.67 -8.68
N GLU A 82 -14.07 -9.58 -9.18
CA GLU A 82 -15.36 -9.93 -8.56
C GLU A 82 -15.18 -10.60 -7.19
N ASP A 83 -14.01 -11.19 -6.96
CA ASP A 83 -13.58 -11.76 -5.68
C ASP A 83 -12.15 -11.26 -5.35
N PRO A 84 -12.02 -10.07 -4.72
CA PRO A 84 -10.72 -9.52 -4.32
C PRO A 84 -9.96 -10.39 -3.34
N ALA A 85 -10.65 -11.12 -2.46
CA ALA A 85 -10.02 -12.00 -1.48
C ALA A 85 -9.37 -13.21 -2.16
N ALA A 86 -10.06 -13.87 -3.09
CA ALA A 86 -9.48 -14.96 -3.88
C ALA A 86 -8.35 -14.47 -4.80
N ALA A 87 -8.48 -13.27 -5.37
CA ALA A 87 -7.41 -12.65 -6.15
C ALA A 87 -6.16 -12.39 -5.30
N LEU A 88 -6.32 -11.84 -4.09
CA LEU A 88 -5.20 -11.63 -3.17
C LEU A 88 -4.53 -12.95 -2.77
N ASN A 89 -5.32 -13.97 -2.39
CA ASN A 89 -4.81 -15.29 -2.04
C ASN A 89 -3.98 -15.90 -3.18
N THR A 90 -4.45 -15.74 -4.41
CA THR A 90 -3.75 -16.23 -5.61
C THR A 90 -2.44 -15.47 -5.85
N GLU A 91 -2.45 -14.13 -5.78
CA GLU A 91 -1.27 -13.30 -6.04
C GLU A 91 -0.19 -13.46 -4.98
N LEU A 92 -0.58 -13.65 -3.72
CA LEU A 92 0.35 -13.83 -2.60
C LEU A 92 0.68 -15.30 -2.30
N GLY A 93 -0.04 -16.25 -2.91
CA GLY A 93 0.11 -17.68 -2.63
C GLY A 93 -0.30 -18.05 -1.19
N ILE A 94 -1.17 -17.26 -0.55
CA ILE A 94 -1.64 -17.46 0.83
C ILE A 94 -3.03 -18.09 0.89
N ASP A 95 -3.43 -18.49 2.08
CA ASP A 95 -4.82 -18.74 2.45
C ASP A 95 -5.15 -17.81 3.61
N TYR A 96 -5.72 -16.64 3.30
CA TYR A 96 -5.97 -15.60 4.31
C TYR A 96 -6.92 -16.06 5.41
N GLU A 97 -7.94 -16.86 5.09
CA GLU A 97 -8.92 -17.30 6.07
C GLU A 97 -8.30 -18.27 7.09
N ILE A 98 -7.48 -19.21 6.62
CA ILE A 98 -6.77 -20.14 7.50
C ILE A 98 -5.70 -19.42 8.33
N GLN A 99 -5.01 -18.43 7.75
CA GLN A 99 -3.87 -17.74 8.35
C GLN A 99 -4.23 -16.38 8.97
N LYS A 100 -5.54 -16.10 9.15
CA LYS A 100 -6.05 -14.77 9.49
C LYS A 100 -5.40 -14.20 10.75
N SER A 101 -5.27 -15.01 11.80
CA SER A 101 -4.66 -14.57 13.06
C SER A 101 -3.20 -14.14 12.89
N GLN A 102 -2.41 -14.90 12.14
CA GLN A 102 -0.99 -14.62 11.92
C GLN A 102 -0.83 -13.36 11.05
N ILE A 103 -1.59 -13.29 9.96
CA ILE A 103 -1.55 -12.16 9.03
C ILE A 103 -2.04 -10.89 9.73
N ASP A 104 -3.18 -10.92 10.42
CA ASP A 104 -3.71 -9.73 11.10
C ASP A 104 -2.75 -9.22 12.19
N ARG A 105 -2.03 -10.11 12.89
CA ARG A 105 -0.94 -9.72 13.79
C ARG A 105 0.19 -9.01 13.03
N ILE A 106 0.66 -9.56 11.91
CA ILE A 106 1.70 -8.93 11.07
C ILE A 106 1.27 -7.54 10.59
N LEU A 107 0.02 -7.39 10.14
CA LEU A 107 -0.50 -6.11 9.67
C LEU A 107 -0.58 -5.08 10.81
N ASN A 108 -0.92 -5.51 12.03
CA ASN A 108 -0.90 -4.63 13.20
C ASN A 108 0.53 -4.23 13.59
N ASP A 109 1.47 -5.18 13.63
CA ASP A 109 2.87 -4.90 13.91
C ASP A 109 3.46 -3.92 12.88
N PHE A 110 3.06 -4.01 11.60
CA PHE A 110 3.40 -3.05 10.56
C PHE A 110 2.86 -1.64 10.83
N ARG A 111 1.59 -1.51 11.25
CA ARG A 111 1.00 -0.21 11.62
C ARG A 111 1.69 0.38 12.86
N ASP A 112 1.98 -0.46 13.85
CA ASP A 112 2.63 -0.05 15.09
C ASP A 112 4.08 0.37 14.86
N LEU A 113 4.77 -0.20 13.87
CA LEU A 113 6.11 0.21 13.45
C LEU A 113 6.11 1.46 12.56
N ALA A 114 5.06 1.71 11.79
CA ALA A 114 4.96 2.90 10.95
C ALA A 114 4.98 4.19 11.79
N VAL A 115 4.26 4.22 12.92
CA VAL A 115 4.19 5.38 13.82
C VAL A 115 5.58 5.87 14.31
N PRO A 116 6.45 5.04 14.91
CA PRO A 116 7.77 5.46 15.33
C PRO A 116 8.72 5.73 14.16
N LEU A 117 8.55 5.08 13.00
CA LEU A 117 9.32 5.40 11.79
C LEU A 117 9.00 6.83 11.29
N GLU A 118 7.71 7.20 11.26
CA GLU A 118 7.26 8.56 10.91
C GLU A 118 7.75 9.60 11.92
N ALA A 119 7.73 9.27 13.22
CA ALA A 119 8.32 10.14 14.25
C ALA A 119 9.83 10.31 14.03
N TYR A 120 10.55 9.23 13.70
CA TYR A 120 11.98 9.28 13.43
C TYR A 120 12.33 10.21 12.27
N ILE A 121 11.61 10.14 11.14
CA ILE A 121 11.88 11.02 9.98
C ILE A 121 11.40 12.46 10.19
N SER A 122 10.50 12.72 11.14
CA SER A 122 10.17 14.09 11.56
C SER A 122 11.37 14.77 12.23
N ASP A 123 12.13 14.01 13.02
CA ASP A 123 13.29 14.51 13.77
C ASP A 123 14.62 14.39 13.00
N ASN A 124 14.63 13.60 11.92
CA ASN A 124 15.85 13.22 11.19
C ASN A 124 15.69 13.36 9.67
N PRO A 125 16.77 13.61 8.91
CA PRO A 125 16.67 13.83 7.47
C PRO A 125 16.21 12.61 6.66
N SER A 126 16.25 11.41 7.24
CA SER A 126 15.83 10.16 6.60
C SER A 126 15.35 9.16 7.65
N TYR A 127 14.63 8.12 7.21
CA TYR A 127 14.46 6.90 8.00
C TYR A 127 15.81 6.28 8.41
N PRO A 128 15.84 5.37 9.41
CA PRO A 128 17.03 4.59 9.74
C PRO A 128 17.56 3.85 8.52
N TRP A 129 18.86 3.82 8.31
CA TRP A 129 19.43 3.12 7.15
C TRP A 129 19.42 1.62 7.40
N THR A 130 19.52 0.79 6.36
CA THR A 130 19.54 -0.68 6.50
C THR A 130 20.56 -1.17 7.55
N GLU A 131 21.73 -0.53 7.63
CA GLU A 131 22.78 -0.88 8.61
C GLU A 131 22.41 -0.53 10.06
N GLN A 132 21.57 0.49 10.25
CA GLN A 132 21.07 0.90 11.56
C GLN A 132 19.86 0.05 11.97
N GLY A 133 19.01 -0.29 11.00
CA GLY A 133 17.83 -1.12 11.15
C GLY A 133 16.77 -0.53 12.09
N LEU A 134 15.77 -1.35 12.44
CA LEU A 134 14.69 -0.95 13.36
C LEU A 134 15.20 -0.67 14.78
N GLN A 135 16.39 -1.17 15.16
CA GLN A 135 16.98 -0.89 16.48
C GLN A 135 17.29 0.59 16.71
N ALA A 136 17.45 1.37 15.63
CA ALA A 136 17.57 2.82 15.69
C ALA A 136 16.31 3.52 16.22
N LEU A 137 15.18 2.81 16.31
CA LEU A 137 13.94 3.34 16.91
C LEU A 137 13.94 3.19 18.44
N VAL A 138 14.71 2.24 18.98
CA VAL A 138 14.78 1.97 20.42
C VAL A 138 15.92 2.76 21.07
N GLN A 139 17.07 2.83 20.39
CA GLN A 139 18.27 3.49 20.89
C GLN A 139 18.99 4.27 19.78
N PRO A 140 19.77 5.32 20.11
CA PRO A 140 20.52 6.07 19.11
C PRO A 140 21.44 5.15 18.31
N ALA A 141 21.41 5.26 16.99
CA ALA A 141 22.32 4.52 16.12
C ALA A 141 23.78 4.94 16.38
N THR A 142 24.68 3.96 16.53
CA THR A 142 26.13 4.20 16.69
C THR A 142 26.88 4.22 15.36
N THR A 143 26.22 3.80 14.28
CA THR A 143 26.73 3.77 12.91
C THR A 143 26.06 4.85 12.07
N GLY A 144 26.80 5.41 11.11
CA GLY A 144 26.31 6.51 10.27
C GLY A 144 26.26 7.84 11.03
N ASN A 145 25.28 8.68 10.69
CA ASN A 145 25.07 9.96 11.36
C ASN A 145 24.01 9.78 12.45
N PRO A 146 24.37 9.85 13.75
CA PRO A 146 23.42 9.68 14.82
C PRO A 146 22.35 10.80 14.79
N PRO A 147 21.11 10.47 15.20
CA PRO A 147 20.03 11.45 15.29
C PRO A 147 20.43 12.60 16.23
N ARG A 148 20.15 13.84 15.82
CA ARG A 148 20.51 15.04 16.61
C ARG A 148 19.66 15.17 17.88
N ASP A 149 18.36 14.94 17.74
CA ASP A 149 17.37 15.09 18.80
C ASP A 149 16.69 13.74 19.05
N PHE A 150 17.40 12.80 19.67
CA PHE A 150 16.85 11.49 20.01
C PHE A 150 16.05 11.53 21.33
N PRO A 151 14.81 11.05 21.37
CA PRO A 151 14.02 10.99 22.61
C PRO A 151 14.69 10.13 23.69
N GLU A 152 14.67 10.56 24.95
CA GLU A 152 15.29 9.83 26.07
C GLU A 152 14.78 8.39 26.20
N ASN A 153 13.51 8.14 25.87
CA ASN A 153 12.86 6.82 25.91
C ASN A 153 12.83 6.10 24.55
N GLY A 154 13.50 6.63 23.53
CA GLY A 154 13.37 6.16 22.14
C GLY A 154 12.01 6.49 21.50
N TYR A 155 11.84 6.07 20.24
CA TYR A 155 10.58 6.21 19.50
C TYR A 155 9.61 5.06 19.79
N ILE A 156 10.13 3.90 20.20
CA ILE A 156 9.36 2.72 20.59
C ILE A 156 10.10 1.96 21.70
N SER A 157 9.37 1.35 22.63
CA SER A 157 9.97 0.61 23.75
C SER A 157 10.66 -0.70 23.34
N SER A 158 10.14 -1.37 22.32
CA SER A 158 10.65 -2.64 21.82
C SER A 158 10.15 -2.90 20.41
N ILE A 159 10.99 -3.53 19.58
CA ILE A 159 10.60 -3.95 18.23
C ILE A 159 9.79 -5.24 18.31
N PRO A 160 8.57 -5.31 17.76
CA PRO A 160 7.79 -6.55 17.70
C PRO A 160 8.49 -7.58 16.81
N THR A 161 8.27 -8.85 17.14
CA THR A 161 8.63 -9.99 16.28
C THR A 161 7.39 -10.53 15.60
N ASP A 162 7.59 -11.10 14.43
CA ASP A 162 6.51 -11.73 13.66
C ASP A 162 5.92 -12.97 14.39
N PRO A 163 4.83 -13.57 13.88
CA PRO A 163 4.17 -14.71 14.51
C PRO A 163 5.08 -15.93 14.74
N TRP A 164 6.18 -16.04 14.00
CA TRP A 164 7.16 -17.13 14.10
C TRP A 164 8.40 -16.72 14.90
N ASN A 165 8.30 -15.62 15.65
CA ASN A 165 9.33 -15.08 16.51
C ASN A 165 10.62 -14.69 15.76
N ARG A 166 10.46 -14.23 14.51
CA ARG A 166 11.54 -13.68 13.69
C ARG A 166 11.46 -12.16 13.68
N ASN A 167 12.62 -11.52 13.48
CA ASN A 167 12.66 -10.08 13.30
C ASN A 167 12.11 -9.73 11.91
N TYR A 168 11.36 -8.62 11.84
CA TYR A 168 10.97 -8.06 10.56
C TYR A 168 12.19 -7.65 9.75
N HIS A 169 12.12 -7.90 8.45
CA HIS A 169 13.13 -7.48 7.49
C HIS A 169 12.85 -6.04 7.07
N TYR A 170 13.79 -5.17 7.42
CA TYR A 170 13.74 -3.74 7.14
C TYR A 170 14.85 -3.35 6.17
N ILE A 171 14.48 -2.65 5.10
CA ILE A 171 15.43 -2.10 4.12
C ILE A 171 15.14 -0.63 3.92
N CYS A 172 16.17 0.19 4.05
CA CYS A 172 16.17 1.57 3.62
C CYS A 172 17.58 1.91 3.09
N GLU A 173 17.73 1.82 1.77
CA GLU A 173 19.00 2.09 1.11
C GLU A 173 19.15 3.60 0.87
N PRO A 174 20.29 4.20 1.21
CA PRO A 174 20.55 5.61 0.92
C PRO A 174 20.73 5.81 -0.59
N PHE A 175 20.14 6.87 -1.15
CA PHE A 175 20.38 7.23 -2.54
C PHE A 175 20.59 8.74 -2.70
N ALA A 176 21.85 9.15 -2.84
CA ALA A 176 22.25 10.49 -3.28
C ALA A 176 21.52 11.67 -2.59
N GLY A 177 21.15 11.55 -1.32
CA GLY A 177 20.43 12.59 -0.57
C GLY A 177 18.92 12.67 -0.85
N ILE A 178 18.37 11.73 -1.61
CA ILE A 178 16.93 11.56 -1.84
C ILE A 178 16.37 10.67 -0.73
N GLN A 179 15.25 11.09 -0.14
CA GLN A 179 14.48 10.26 0.78
C GLN A 179 13.82 9.12 -0.01
N ILE A 180 14.17 7.89 0.32
CA ILE A 180 13.54 6.70 -0.26
C ILE A 180 12.58 6.10 0.77
N PRO A 181 11.39 5.64 0.36
CA PRO A 181 10.51 4.86 1.23
C PRO A 181 11.23 3.63 1.78
N TYR A 182 11.03 3.35 3.07
CA TYR A 182 11.50 2.09 3.64
C TYR A 182 10.67 0.92 3.10
N LYS A 183 11.25 -0.28 3.17
CA LYS A 183 10.53 -1.54 2.94
C LYS A 183 10.54 -2.34 4.23
N LEU A 184 9.38 -2.87 4.58
CA LEU A 184 9.19 -3.71 5.76
C LEU A 184 8.44 -4.99 5.34
N GLN A 185 8.97 -6.15 5.73
CA GLN A 185 8.40 -7.45 5.36
C GLN A 185 8.76 -8.56 6.36
N THR A 186 8.01 -9.65 6.35
CA THR A 186 8.39 -10.95 6.93
C THR A 186 8.53 -11.97 5.79
N PHE A 187 9.44 -12.93 5.97
CA PHE A 187 9.67 -14.05 5.06
C PHE A 187 8.89 -15.31 5.49
N GLY A 188 7.77 -15.15 6.20
CA GLY A 188 6.94 -16.26 6.64
C GLY A 188 7.63 -17.21 7.63
N ALA A 189 7.04 -18.39 7.78
CA ALA A 189 7.47 -19.40 8.75
C ALA A 189 8.88 -19.96 8.47
N ASP A 190 9.25 -20.11 7.19
CA ASP A 190 10.58 -20.63 6.81
C ASP A 190 11.69 -19.58 6.93
N GLY A 191 11.34 -18.29 6.89
CA GLY A 191 12.27 -17.17 6.97
C GLY A 191 13.12 -16.99 5.71
N VAL A 192 12.64 -17.48 4.57
CA VAL A 192 13.31 -17.40 3.27
C VAL A 192 12.41 -16.65 2.30
N GLN A 193 13.01 -15.78 1.49
CA GLN A 193 12.24 -15.02 0.51
C GLN A 193 11.48 -15.95 -0.45
N GLY A 194 10.19 -15.68 -0.61
CA GLY A 194 9.28 -16.40 -1.48
C GLY A 194 8.28 -17.21 -0.68
N GLY A 195 8.21 -18.52 -0.95
CA GLY A 195 7.30 -19.43 -0.27
C GLY A 195 5.83 -19.26 -0.67
N SER A 196 5.00 -20.08 -0.03
CA SER A 196 3.54 -20.05 -0.15
C SER A 196 2.93 -20.47 1.18
N GLN A 197 1.65 -20.16 1.36
CA GLN A 197 0.91 -20.41 2.58
C GLN A 197 1.62 -19.76 3.77
N GLU A 198 1.88 -20.49 4.85
CA GLU A 198 2.57 -19.95 6.02
C GLU A 198 4.01 -19.48 5.73
N ASN A 199 4.61 -19.93 4.62
CA ASN A 199 5.94 -19.51 4.18
C ASN A 199 5.91 -18.28 3.26
N ALA A 200 4.73 -17.77 2.91
CA ALA A 200 4.64 -16.65 1.98
C ALA A 200 5.18 -15.35 2.60
N ASP A 201 5.92 -14.59 1.81
CA ASP A 201 6.34 -13.24 2.16
C ASP A 201 5.13 -12.30 2.32
N ILE A 202 5.04 -11.61 3.47
CA ILE A 202 4.05 -10.54 3.70
C ILE A 202 4.79 -9.21 3.83
N LYS A 203 4.40 -8.23 3.01
CA LYS A 203 5.03 -6.90 2.94
C LYS A 203 4.08 -5.82 3.46
N HIS A 204 4.64 -4.78 4.06
CA HIS A 204 3.90 -3.59 4.46
C HIS A 204 3.10 -2.97 3.31
N ASP A 205 3.66 -2.99 2.09
CA ASP A 205 3.01 -2.49 0.87
C ASP A 205 1.69 -3.20 0.52
N TYR A 206 1.40 -4.36 1.13
CA TYR A 206 0.17 -5.10 0.91
C TYR A 206 -0.99 -4.66 1.82
N LEU A 207 -0.72 -3.81 2.83
CA LEU A 207 -1.73 -3.28 3.76
C LEU A 207 -3.00 -2.78 3.07
N PRO A 208 -2.94 -1.97 1.98
CA PRO A 208 -4.14 -1.45 1.33
C PRO A 208 -5.05 -2.55 0.75
N TYR A 209 -4.52 -3.71 0.38
CA TYR A 209 -5.32 -4.82 -0.14
C TYR A 209 -6.06 -5.54 0.99
N PHE A 210 -5.37 -5.83 2.09
CA PHE A 210 -5.99 -6.43 3.28
C PHE A 210 -7.03 -5.48 3.90
N ASP A 211 -6.75 -4.18 3.96
CA ASP A 211 -7.70 -3.17 4.44
C ASP A 211 -8.96 -3.12 3.57
N HIS A 212 -8.80 -3.26 2.26
CA HIS A 212 -9.94 -3.32 1.34
C HIS A 212 -10.77 -4.59 1.56
N ILE A 213 -10.14 -5.76 1.64
CA ILE A 213 -10.84 -7.04 1.86
C ILE A 213 -11.55 -7.07 3.21
N ASN A 214 -10.97 -6.50 4.27
CA ASN A 214 -11.61 -6.46 5.58
C ASN A 214 -12.79 -5.46 5.67
N LYS A 215 -12.98 -4.60 4.66
CA LYS A 215 -14.10 -3.64 4.60
C LYS A 215 -15.32 -4.17 3.84
N ILE A 216 -15.16 -5.21 3.01
CA ILE A 216 -16.21 -5.74 2.14
C ILE A 216 -17.02 -6.87 2.79
#